data_AF-E8JPY7-F1
#
_entry.id   AF-E8JPY7-F1
#
_cell.length_a   1.000
_cell.length_b   1.000
_cell.length_c   1.000
_cell.angle_alpha   90.00
_cell.angle_beta   90.00
_cell.angle_gamma   90.00
#
_symmetry.space_group_name_H-M   'P 1'
#
loop_
_entity.id
_entity.type
_entity.pdbx_description
1 polymer ?
#
loop_
_entity_poly.entity_id
_entity_poly.type
_entity_poly.pdbx_seq_one_letter_code
_entity_poly.pdbx_strand_id
1 'polypeptide(L)'
;NQDGIRPDKITIHLMANGQEVHTTEATVANNWSYSFSDLPKFENGQEINYTVIEDQVPGYTGEQNGNDFTNTHTPATIQVSGIKTWNDNNDQDGIRPEKITVNLLANGKKVDSKEVTANDNWSYSFSDLPKFENGQEIKYTVNEDAVKDYTTEIIGNNITNSYTPGKTAVNVTKVWLDNNNQDGIRPSEIKVQLYANGKAIKDKVTTLSAANNWQANFTDLDIKADGKIIDYTVKEVTVPKGYKDKVT
;
A
#
# COMPACT_ATOMS: atom_id res chain seq x y z
N ASN A 1 0.21 -11.93 10.25
CA ASN A 1 -0.57 -10.94 11.02
C ASN A 1 -0.71 -9.68 10.19
N GLN A 2 -1.32 -9.79 9.01
CA GLN A 2 -1.38 -8.69 8.04
C GLN A 2 -2.16 -7.51 8.60
N ASP A 3 -3.32 -7.81 9.17
CA ASP A 3 -4.25 -6.82 9.71
C ASP A 3 -3.91 -6.43 11.16
N GLY A 4 -2.83 -6.99 11.73
CA GLY A 4 -2.40 -6.68 13.09
C GLY A 4 -3.30 -7.24 14.20
N ILE A 5 -4.37 -7.96 13.86
CA ILE A 5 -5.41 -8.39 14.82
C ILE A 5 -5.12 -9.69 15.58
N ARG A 6 -4.01 -10.37 15.29
CA ARG A 6 -3.66 -11.59 16.05
C ARG A 6 -3.54 -11.22 17.54
N PRO A 7 -4.27 -11.89 18.44
CA PRO A 7 -4.16 -11.61 19.86
C PRO A 7 -2.77 -12.00 20.38
N ASP A 8 -2.37 -11.46 21.53
CA ASP A 8 -1.10 -11.84 22.15
C ASP A 8 -1.14 -13.24 22.80
N LYS A 9 -2.36 -13.72 23.08
CA LYS A 9 -2.65 -14.99 23.73
C LYS A 9 -4.00 -15.57 23.33
N ILE A 10 -4.14 -16.87 23.53
CA ILE A 10 -5.42 -17.60 23.54
C ILE A 10 -5.53 -18.37 24.87
N THR A 11 -6.76 -18.61 25.32
CA THR A 11 -7.03 -19.38 26.54
C THR A 11 -7.51 -20.78 26.16
N ILE A 12 -6.86 -21.80 26.72
CA ILE A 12 -7.27 -23.20 26.60
C ILE A 12 -7.78 -23.69 27.95
N HIS A 13 -8.96 -24.29 27.96
CA HIS A 13 -9.57 -24.90 29.13
C HIS A 13 -9.44 -26.42 29.04
N LEU A 14 -9.03 -27.05 30.13
CA LEU A 14 -9.05 -28.50 30.31
C LEU A 14 -10.35 -28.89 31.01
N MET A 15 -11.09 -29.80 30.38
CA MET A 15 -12.32 -30.36 30.91
C MET A 15 -12.06 -31.80 31.38
N ALA A 16 -12.45 -32.12 32.61
CA ALA A 16 -12.52 -33.48 33.13
C ALA A 16 -14.00 -33.90 33.21
N ASN A 17 -14.39 -34.93 32.46
CA ASN A 17 -15.79 -35.40 32.40
C ASN A 17 -16.80 -34.28 32.10
N GLY A 18 -16.39 -33.29 31.28
CA GLY A 18 -17.21 -32.14 30.92
C GLY A 18 -17.22 -30.97 31.92
N GLN A 19 -16.48 -31.05 33.03
CA GLN A 19 -16.29 -29.94 33.96
C GLN A 19 -14.91 -29.32 33.81
N GLU A 20 -14.83 -27.99 33.79
CA GLU A 20 -13.55 -27.29 33.73
C GLU A 20 -12.77 -27.53 35.02
N VAL A 21 -11.50 -27.94 34.87
CA VAL A 21 -10.60 -28.22 36.00
C VAL A 21 -9.34 -27.37 35.98
N HIS A 22 -8.89 -26.95 34.80
CA HIS A 22 -7.72 -26.11 34.63
C HIS A 22 -7.87 -25.20 33.41
N THR A 23 -7.13 -24.10 33.42
CA THR A 23 -6.97 -23.21 32.27
C THR A 23 -5.49 -22.88 32.08
N THR A 24 -5.09 -22.58 30.85
CA THR A 24 -3.74 -22.13 30.53
C THR A 24 -3.76 -21.23 29.30
N GLU A 25 -2.65 -20.54 29.06
CA GLU A 25 -2.51 -19.60 27.95
C GLU A 25 -1.47 -20.12 26.94
N ALA A 26 -1.82 -20.09 25.66
CA ALA A 26 -0.85 -20.23 24.59
C ALA A 26 -0.52 -18.83 24.04
N THR A 27 0.77 -18.53 23.90
CA THR A 27 1.29 -17.20 23.56
C THR A 27 2.43 -17.34 22.55
N VAL A 28 2.92 -16.22 22.01
CA VAL A 28 4.17 -16.24 21.22
C VAL A 28 5.36 -16.81 22.02
N ALA A 29 5.44 -16.54 23.32
CA ALA A 29 6.60 -16.91 24.15
C ALA A 29 6.74 -18.43 24.35
N ASN A 30 5.63 -19.17 24.34
CA ASN A 30 5.62 -20.62 24.39
C ASN A 30 5.36 -21.26 23.01
N ASN A 31 5.60 -20.51 21.93
CA ASN A 31 5.40 -20.96 20.55
C ASN A 31 3.98 -21.49 20.29
N TRP A 32 2.97 -20.87 20.91
CA TRP A 32 1.56 -21.28 20.80
C TRP A 32 1.31 -22.73 21.25
N SER A 33 2.12 -23.24 22.18
CA SER A 33 1.94 -24.56 22.77
C SER A 33 1.36 -24.46 24.18
N TYR A 34 0.71 -25.53 24.62
CA TYR A 34 0.18 -25.66 25.96
C TYR A 34 0.36 -27.09 26.47
N SER A 35 0.34 -27.26 27.78
CA SER A 35 0.40 -28.59 28.40
C SER A 35 -0.27 -28.57 29.76
N PHE A 36 -0.86 -29.70 30.12
CA PHE A 36 -1.37 -29.98 31.46
C PHE A 36 -0.64 -31.22 31.98
N SER A 37 -0.03 -31.14 33.17
CA SER A 37 0.70 -32.24 33.79
C SER A 37 -0.02 -32.74 35.03
N ASP A 38 0.40 -33.90 35.54
CA ASP A 38 -0.04 -34.44 36.83
C ASP A 38 -1.56 -34.67 36.96
N LEU A 39 -2.20 -34.96 35.82
CA LEU A 39 -3.63 -35.22 35.75
C LEU A 39 -3.97 -36.62 36.29
N PRO A 40 -4.94 -36.76 37.22
CA PRO A 40 -5.37 -38.07 37.69
C PRO A 40 -5.97 -38.88 36.54
N LYS A 41 -5.69 -40.18 36.49
CA LYS A 41 -6.29 -41.09 35.50
C LYS A 41 -7.70 -41.54 35.89
N PHE A 42 -7.98 -41.61 37.20
CA PHE A 42 -9.25 -42.11 37.73
C PHE A 42 -9.83 -41.19 38.79
N GLU A 43 -11.16 -41.08 38.81
CA GLU A 43 -11.94 -40.43 39.87
C GLU A 43 -13.00 -41.43 40.36
N ASN A 44 -13.04 -41.71 41.66
CA ASN A 44 -13.95 -42.70 42.26
C ASN A 44 -13.92 -44.09 41.59
N GLY A 45 -12.77 -44.50 41.07
CA GLY A 45 -12.59 -45.77 40.38
C GLY A 45 -13.05 -45.80 38.92
N GLN A 46 -13.49 -44.68 38.34
CA GLN A 46 -13.84 -44.53 36.92
C GLN A 46 -12.76 -43.73 36.18
N GLU A 47 -12.46 -44.09 34.93
CA GLU A 47 -11.48 -43.39 34.09
C GLU A 47 -12.00 -41.99 33.74
N ILE A 48 -11.15 -40.98 33.85
CA ILE A 48 -11.51 -39.59 33.55
C ILE A 48 -11.35 -39.34 32.06
N ASN A 49 -12.39 -38.84 31.41
CA ASN A 49 -12.32 -38.37 30.04
C ASN A 49 -11.87 -36.91 30.01
N TYR A 50 -10.66 -36.66 29.51
CA TYR A 50 -10.15 -35.31 29.33
C TYR A 50 -10.42 -34.80 27.92
N THR A 51 -10.94 -33.57 27.84
CA THR A 51 -11.05 -32.82 26.59
C THR A 51 -10.53 -31.41 26.81
N VAL A 52 -10.25 -30.71 25.71
CA VAL A 52 -9.83 -29.31 25.72
C VAL A 52 -10.80 -28.48 24.90
N ILE A 53 -11.00 -27.24 25.31
CA ILE A 53 -11.77 -26.23 24.55
C ILE A 53 -10.99 -24.91 24.53
N GLU A 54 -11.13 -24.16 23.45
CA GLU A 54 -10.54 -22.82 23.31
C GLU A 54 -11.63 -21.75 23.46
N ASP A 55 -11.27 -20.64 24.10
CA ASP A 55 -12.10 -19.43 24.06
C ASP A 55 -12.31 -18.94 22.61
N GLN A 56 -13.49 -18.42 22.31
CA GLN A 56 -13.72 -17.80 21.00
C GLN A 56 -12.72 -16.66 20.76
N VAL A 57 -11.96 -16.75 19.68
CA VAL A 57 -10.99 -15.72 19.28
C VAL A 57 -11.68 -14.68 18.39
N PRO A 58 -11.86 -13.43 18.85
CA PRO A 58 -12.59 -12.42 18.07
C PRO A 58 -11.96 -12.17 16.69
N GLY A 59 -12.78 -12.25 15.63
CA GLY A 59 -12.34 -12.03 14.25
C GLY A 59 -11.72 -13.26 13.57
N TYR A 60 -11.71 -14.42 14.23
CA TYR A 60 -11.22 -15.68 13.71
C TYR A 60 -12.33 -16.74 13.68
N THR A 61 -12.22 -17.67 12.73
CA THR A 61 -12.97 -18.92 12.71
C THR A 61 -12.08 -20.02 13.29
N GLY A 62 -12.49 -20.57 14.44
CA GLY A 62 -11.80 -21.67 15.11
C GLY A 62 -12.22 -23.05 14.60
N GLU A 63 -11.25 -23.95 14.46
CA GLU A 63 -11.42 -25.37 14.17
C GLU A 63 -10.57 -26.18 15.15
N GLN A 64 -11.09 -27.31 15.63
CA GLN A 64 -10.39 -28.19 16.57
C GLN A 64 -10.26 -29.60 15.98
N ASN A 65 -9.04 -30.14 16.00
CA ASN A 65 -8.74 -31.51 15.63
C ASN A 65 -8.01 -32.23 16.77
N GLY A 66 -8.75 -33.01 17.56
CA GLY A 66 -8.23 -33.58 18.80
C GLY A 66 -7.86 -32.47 19.79
N ASN A 67 -6.56 -32.33 20.05
CA ASN A 67 -6.01 -31.31 20.95
C ASN A 67 -5.39 -30.12 20.19
N ASP A 68 -5.39 -30.14 18.85
CA ASP A 68 -4.85 -29.02 18.08
C ASP A 68 -5.97 -28.04 17.73
N PHE A 69 -5.70 -26.75 17.91
CA PHE A 69 -6.60 -25.65 17.57
C PHE A 69 -6.06 -24.86 16.39
N THR A 70 -6.91 -24.61 15.40
CA THR A 70 -6.59 -23.79 14.23
C THR A 70 -7.54 -22.61 14.15
N ASN A 71 -7.00 -21.40 14.23
CA ASN A 71 -7.76 -20.16 14.06
C ASN A 71 -7.45 -19.52 12.70
N THR A 72 -8.47 -19.36 11.86
CA THR A 72 -8.35 -18.80 10.51
C THR A 72 -9.01 -17.43 10.42
N HIS A 73 -8.35 -16.49 9.74
CA HIS A 73 -8.88 -15.15 9.47
C HIS A 73 -8.67 -14.80 8.00
N THR A 74 -9.68 -14.23 7.36
CA THR A 74 -9.63 -13.74 5.98
C THR A 74 -9.44 -12.22 5.99
N PRO A 75 -8.28 -11.70 5.56
CA PRO A 75 -8.02 -10.26 5.52
C PRO A 75 -8.95 -9.50 4.58
N ALA A 76 -9.21 -8.23 4.91
CA ALA A 76 -10.00 -7.35 4.05
C ALA A 76 -9.22 -6.93 2.79
N THR A 77 -9.91 -6.91 1.65
CA THR A 77 -9.39 -6.39 0.38
C THR A 77 -10.19 -5.17 -0.11
N ILE A 78 -9.57 -4.38 -1.00
CA ILE A 78 -10.19 -3.23 -1.67
C ILE A 78 -9.94 -3.29 -3.18
N GLN A 79 -10.62 -2.39 -3.90
CA GLN A 79 -10.40 -2.17 -5.33
C GLN A 79 -10.02 -0.70 -5.57
N VAL A 80 -9.06 -0.48 -6.46
CA VAL A 80 -8.71 0.84 -7.00
C VAL A 80 -9.07 0.86 -8.47
N SER A 81 -9.89 1.82 -8.89
CA SER A 81 -10.28 1.99 -10.29
C SER A 81 -10.30 3.46 -10.68
N GLY A 82 -10.13 3.71 -11.97
CA GLY A 82 -10.15 5.04 -12.55
C GLY A 82 -10.41 5.02 -14.05
N ILE A 83 -10.62 6.20 -14.60
CA ILE A 83 -10.76 6.42 -16.04
C ILE A 83 -9.65 7.32 -16.56
N LYS A 84 -9.32 7.13 -17.84
CA LYS A 84 -8.42 7.96 -18.62
C LYS A 84 -9.22 8.85 -19.56
N THR A 85 -8.97 10.15 -19.48
CA THR A 85 -9.53 11.17 -20.36
C THR A 85 -8.43 11.79 -21.22
N TRP A 86 -8.76 12.06 -22.48
CA TRP A 86 -7.89 12.73 -23.45
C TRP A 86 -8.46 14.11 -23.77
N ASN A 87 -7.64 15.14 -23.57
CA ASN A 87 -7.93 16.53 -23.92
C ASN A 87 -7.00 16.96 -25.07
N ASP A 88 -7.32 16.51 -26.28
CA ASP A 88 -6.51 16.63 -27.50
C ASP A 88 -7.34 16.85 -28.77
N ASN A 89 -8.51 17.50 -28.62
CA ASN A 89 -9.46 17.76 -29.71
C ASN A 89 -9.86 16.49 -30.49
N ASN A 90 -10.11 15.39 -29.77
CA ASN A 90 -10.43 14.09 -30.36
C ASN A 90 -9.33 13.58 -31.30
N ASP A 91 -8.09 13.64 -30.82
CA ASP A 91 -6.89 13.19 -31.55
C ASP A 91 -6.72 13.87 -32.91
N GLN A 92 -6.99 15.18 -32.98
CA GLN A 92 -6.92 15.97 -34.22
C GLN A 92 -5.57 15.85 -34.94
N ASP A 93 -4.49 15.76 -34.17
CA ASP A 93 -3.12 15.70 -34.68
C ASP A 93 -2.63 14.25 -34.90
N GLY A 94 -3.43 13.24 -34.52
CA GLY A 94 -3.09 11.82 -34.71
C GLY A 94 -1.88 11.34 -33.91
N ILE A 95 -1.62 11.95 -32.76
CA ILE A 95 -0.43 11.68 -31.91
C ILE A 95 -0.78 10.92 -30.64
N ARG A 96 -2.06 10.67 -30.37
CA ARG A 96 -2.49 9.90 -29.21
C ARG A 96 -1.87 8.50 -29.29
N PRO A 97 -1.19 8.02 -28.24
CA PRO A 97 -0.63 6.67 -28.24
C PRO A 97 -1.75 5.63 -28.20
N GLU A 98 -1.48 4.44 -28.73
CA GLU A 98 -2.41 3.30 -28.70
C GLU A 98 -2.68 2.79 -27.26
N LYS A 99 -1.72 3.04 -26.36
CA LYS A 99 -1.79 2.63 -24.95
C LYS A 99 -1.06 3.59 -24.02
N ILE A 100 -1.44 3.53 -22.75
CA ILE A 100 -0.70 4.12 -21.63
C ILE A 100 -0.38 3.03 -20.60
N THR A 101 0.58 3.30 -19.72
CA THR A 101 0.85 2.45 -18.56
C THR A 101 0.42 3.18 -17.29
N VAL A 102 -0.56 2.62 -16.59
CA VAL A 102 -0.99 3.10 -15.28
C VAL A 102 -0.34 2.25 -14.19
N ASN A 103 0.32 2.91 -13.25
CA ASN A 103 1.03 2.29 -12.14
C ASN A 103 0.18 2.39 -10.86
N LEU A 104 0.03 1.28 -10.13
CA LEU A 104 -0.54 1.27 -8.79
C LEU A 104 0.60 1.41 -7.76
N LEU A 105 0.42 2.33 -6.82
CA LEU A 105 1.36 2.58 -5.74
C LEU A 105 0.71 2.25 -4.40
N ALA A 106 1.38 1.44 -3.59
CA ALA A 106 1.04 1.19 -2.20
C ALA A 106 2.04 1.94 -1.31
N ASN A 107 1.55 2.88 -0.50
CA ASN A 107 2.40 3.75 0.34
C ASN A 107 3.52 4.43 -0.47
N GLY A 108 3.21 4.83 -1.71
CA GLY A 108 4.14 5.45 -2.65
C GLY A 108 5.04 4.48 -3.42
N LYS A 109 5.12 3.20 -3.06
CA LYS A 109 5.91 2.20 -3.80
C LYS A 109 5.08 1.58 -4.91
N LYS A 110 5.60 1.53 -6.14
CA LYS A 110 4.97 0.79 -7.24
C LYS A 110 4.84 -0.69 -6.87
N VAL A 111 3.62 -1.22 -6.90
CA VAL A 111 3.30 -2.62 -6.60
C VAL A 111 2.68 -3.36 -7.77
N ASP A 112 2.05 -2.64 -8.69
CA ASP A 112 1.46 -3.21 -9.91
C ASP A 112 1.43 -2.17 -11.04
N SER A 113 1.14 -2.62 -12.26
CA SER A 113 0.87 -1.75 -13.40
C SER A 113 -0.04 -2.41 -14.42
N LYS A 114 -0.84 -1.59 -15.12
CA LYS A 114 -1.76 -2.02 -16.15
C LYS A 114 -1.57 -1.19 -17.42
N GLU A 115 -1.46 -1.87 -18.56
CA GLU A 115 -1.60 -1.21 -19.87
C GLU A 115 -3.08 -0.92 -20.11
N VAL A 116 -3.40 0.30 -20.51
CA VAL A 116 -4.78 0.76 -20.76
C VAL A 116 -4.86 1.26 -22.19
N THR A 117 -5.86 0.76 -22.92
CA THR A 117 -6.05 1.01 -24.36
C THR A 117 -7.45 1.54 -24.65
N ALA A 118 -7.70 1.87 -25.92
CA ALA A 118 -9.05 2.19 -26.39
C ALA A 118 -10.03 1.00 -26.24
N ASN A 119 -9.57 -0.25 -26.33
CA ASN A 119 -10.42 -1.44 -26.17
C ASN A 119 -10.95 -1.59 -24.74
N ASP A 120 -10.24 -1.04 -23.75
CA ASP A 120 -10.66 -1.00 -22.34
C ASP A 120 -11.63 0.17 -22.07
N ASN A 121 -12.08 0.86 -23.13
CA ASN A 121 -12.77 2.15 -23.04
C ASN A 121 -12.01 3.15 -22.16
N TRP A 122 -10.66 3.11 -22.20
CA TRP A 122 -9.80 3.95 -21.37
C TRP A 122 -10.13 3.85 -19.87
N SER A 123 -10.54 2.67 -19.40
CA SER A 123 -10.84 2.41 -18.00
C SER A 123 -9.90 1.36 -17.42
N TYR A 124 -9.66 1.41 -16.11
CA TYR A 124 -8.80 0.44 -15.45
C TYR A 124 -9.22 0.19 -14.01
N SER A 125 -8.81 -0.97 -13.50
CA SER A 125 -9.06 -1.43 -12.14
C SER A 125 -7.95 -2.38 -11.70
N PHE A 126 -7.69 -2.36 -10.39
CA PHE A 126 -6.85 -3.26 -9.63
C PHE A 126 -7.71 -3.82 -8.48
N SER A 127 -7.95 -5.13 -8.46
CA SER A 127 -8.79 -5.82 -7.48
C SER A 127 -7.96 -6.57 -6.43
N ASP A 128 -8.63 -7.06 -5.39
CA ASP A 128 -8.04 -7.95 -4.38
C ASP A 128 -6.82 -7.35 -3.68
N LEU A 129 -6.80 -6.02 -3.59
CA LEU A 129 -5.70 -5.28 -3.00
C LEU A 129 -5.82 -5.38 -1.48
N PRO A 130 -4.76 -5.77 -0.77
CA PRO A 130 -4.82 -5.85 0.68
C PRO A 130 -5.13 -4.48 1.28
N LYS A 131 -6.05 -4.43 2.25
CA LYS A 131 -6.38 -3.16 2.92
C LYS A 131 -5.32 -2.74 3.94
N PHE A 132 -4.69 -3.70 4.61
CA PHE A 132 -3.71 -3.46 5.66
C PHE A 132 -2.37 -4.12 5.37
N GLU A 133 -1.31 -3.52 5.88
CA GLU A 133 0.04 -4.06 5.97
C GLU A 133 0.56 -3.80 7.39
N ASN A 134 0.92 -4.86 8.10
CA ASN A 134 1.39 -4.80 9.50
C ASN A 134 0.43 -4.03 10.43
N GLY A 135 -0.88 -4.22 10.26
CA GLY A 135 -1.93 -3.57 11.06
C GLY A 135 -2.22 -2.11 10.71
N GLN A 136 -1.58 -1.57 9.66
CA GLN A 136 -1.78 -0.19 9.23
C GLN A 136 -2.39 -0.16 7.84
N GLU A 137 -3.33 0.77 7.61
CA GLU A 137 -4.03 0.88 6.34
C GLU A 137 -3.06 1.29 5.22
N ILE A 138 -3.14 0.58 4.09
CA ILE A 138 -2.32 0.85 2.91
C ILE A 138 -2.94 2.01 2.15
N LYS A 139 -2.14 3.06 1.92
CA LYS A 139 -2.56 4.18 1.08
C LYS A 139 -2.26 3.86 -0.38
N TYR A 140 -3.31 3.56 -1.14
CA TYR A 140 -3.19 3.35 -2.58
C TYR A 140 -3.38 4.63 -3.37
N THR A 141 -2.53 4.82 -4.39
CA THR A 141 -2.65 5.89 -5.38
C THR A 141 -2.24 5.37 -6.75
N VAL A 142 -2.48 6.17 -7.79
CA VAL A 142 -2.11 5.84 -9.17
C VAL A 142 -1.15 6.89 -9.72
N ASN A 143 -0.27 6.47 -10.63
CA ASN A 143 0.53 7.37 -11.47
C ASN A 143 0.55 6.85 -12.91
N GLU A 144 0.90 7.69 -13.87
CA GLU A 144 1.08 7.31 -15.27
C GLU A 144 2.57 7.39 -15.65
N ASP A 145 3.03 6.46 -16.47
CA ASP A 145 4.30 6.64 -17.18
C ASP A 145 4.19 7.87 -18.10
N ALA A 146 5.29 8.62 -18.24
CA ALA A 146 5.26 9.86 -19.02
C ALA A 146 4.80 9.59 -20.48
N VAL A 147 3.73 10.26 -20.88
CA VAL A 147 3.25 10.23 -22.27
C VAL A 147 3.87 11.39 -23.03
N LYS A 148 4.64 11.06 -24.07
CA LYS A 148 5.33 12.04 -24.91
C LYS A 148 4.36 13.10 -25.43
N ASP A 149 4.75 14.37 -25.36
CA ASP A 149 3.99 15.54 -25.83
C ASP A 149 2.70 15.86 -25.05
N TYR A 150 2.36 15.08 -24.01
CA TYR A 150 1.19 15.33 -23.16
C TYR A 150 1.58 15.81 -21.76
N THR A 151 0.65 16.53 -21.14
CA THR A 151 0.67 16.89 -19.72
C THR A 151 -0.37 16.05 -18.99
N THR A 152 0.04 15.32 -17.96
CA THR A 152 -0.82 14.44 -17.17
C THR A 152 -1.38 15.16 -15.93
N GLU A 153 -2.67 15.09 -15.67
CA GLU A 153 -3.28 15.50 -14.41
C GLU A 153 -3.95 14.28 -13.76
N ILE A 154 -3.76 14.12 -12.45
CA ILE A 154 -4.35 13.02 -11.69
C ILE A 154 -5.21 13.60 -10.57
N ILE A 155 -6.52 13.35 -10.62
CA ILE A 155 -7.49 13.75 -9.59
C ILE A 155 -8.15 12.49 -9.03
N GLY A 156 -7.86 12.17 -7.77
CA GLY A 156 -8.19 10.87 -7.21
C GLY A 156 -7.48 9.77 -7.98
N ASN A 157 -8.24 8.93 -8.67
CA ASN A 157 -7.72 7.90 -9.58
C ASN A 157 -7.98 8.21 -11.06
N ASN A 158 -8.58 9.35 -11.39
CA ASN A 158 -8.84 9.69 -12.79
C ASN A 158 -7.62 10.40 -13.37
N ILE A 159 -7.24 10.00 -14.58
CA ILE A 159 -6.07 10.51 -15.28
C ILE A 159 -6.56 11.31 -16.49
N THR A 160 -6.10 12.54 -16.64
CA THR A 160 -6.37 13.37 -17.82
C THR A 160 -5.05 13.71 -18.50
N ASN A 161 -4.91 13.37 -19.77
CA ASN A 161 -3.79 13.88 -20.57
C ASN A 161 -4.28 15.00 -21.47
N SER A 162 -3.65 16.17 -21.33
CA SER A 162 -3.87 17.31 -22.19
C SER A 162 -2.71 17.46 -23.17
N TYR A 163 -3.02 17.58 -24.45
CA TYR A 163 -2.03 17.88 -25.46
C TYR A 163 -1.93 19.40 -25.64
N THR A 164 -0.72 19.92 -25.52
CA THR A 164 -0.40 21.30 -25.88
C THR A 164 0.90 21.25 -26.65
N PRO A 165 0.92 21.64 -27.94
CA PRO A 165 2.11 21.52 -28.77
C PRO A 165 3.36 22.12 -28.11
N GLY A 166 4.41 21.32 -28.00
CA GLY A 166 5.69 21.73 -27.42
C GLY A 166 5.74 21.77 -25.89
N LYS A 167 4.68 21.34 -25.18
CA LYS A 167 4.62 21.29 -23.72
C LYS A 167 4.60 19.85 -23.18
N THR A 168 5.12 19.68 -21.97
CA THR A 168 5.12 18.41 -21.23
C THR A 168 4.99 18.65 -19.73
N ALA A 169 5.04 17.58 -18.94
CA ALA A 169 4.94 17.61 -17.50
C ALA A 169 5.92 16.63 -16.82
N VAL A 170 6.21 16.86 -15.55
CA VAL A 170 7.04 15.99 -14.71
C VAL A 170 6.28 15.65 -13.43
N ASN A 171 5.82 14.41 -13.35
CA ASN A 171 5.18 13.85 -12.15
C ASN A 171 6.25 13.48 -11.11
N VAL A 172 5.95 13.75 -9.84
CA VAL A 172 6.83 13.46 -8.70
C VAL A 172 6.06 12.70 -7.64
N THR A 173 6.63 11.59 -7.19
CA THR A 173 6.14 10.81 -6.05
C THR A 173 7.26 10.65 -5.03
N LYS A 174 6.99 10.98 -3.76
CA LYS A 174 7.90 10.67 -2.66
C LYS A 174 7.50 9.35 -2.00
N VAL A 175 8.48 8.45 -1.89
CA VAL A 175 8.35 7.18 -1.17
C VAL A 175 9.14 7.26 0.12
N TRP A 176 8.51 6.83 1.22
CA TRP A 176 9.13 6.75 2.54
C TRP A 176 9.43 5.28 2.87
N LEU A 177 10.72 4.95 3.03
CA LEU A 177 11.18 3.63 3.44
C LEU A 177 11.54 3.64 4.93
N ASP A 178 10.53 3.78 5.78
CA ASP A 178 10.67 4.02 7.24
C ASP A 178 9.67 3.20 8.08
N ASN A 179 9.31 2.00 7.62
CA ASN A 179 8.35 1.10 8.27
C ASN A 179 7.04 1.81 8.66
N ASN A 180 6.52 2.60 7.71
CA ASN A 180 5.37 3.46 7.90
C ASN A 180 5.50 4.40 9.12
N ASN A 181 6.61 5.12 9.18
CA ASN A 181 6.90 6.09 10.23
C ASN A 181 6.92 5.48 11.65
N GLN A 182 7.45 4.26 11.80
CA GLN A 182 7.53 3.57 13.09
C GLN A 182 8.19 4.42 14.19
N ASP A 183 9.24 5.17 13.85
CA ASP A 183 9.99 6.00 14.78
C ASP A 183 9.38 7.40 15.00
N GLY A 184 8.33 7.76 14.26
CA GLY A 184 7.65 9.05 14.39
C GLY A 184 8.46 10.27 13.89
N ILE A 185 9.56 10.07 13.17
CA ILE A 185 10.46 11.15 12.72
C ILE A 185 10.17 11.70 11.32
N ARG A 186 9.20 11.12 10.59
CA ARG A 186 8.82 11.59 9.25
C ARG A 186 8.32 13.03 9.33
N PRO A 187 8.87 13.97 8.53
CA PRO A 187 8.37 15.35 8.53
C PRO A 187 6.95 15.39 7.96
N SER A 188 6.20 16.42 8.33
CA SER A 188 4.85 16.64 7.80
C SER A 188 4.84 16.99 6.31
N GLU A 189 5.93 17.58 5.81
CA GLU A 189 6.11 17.97 4.42
C GLU A 189 7.59 17.99 4.01
N ILE A 190 7.85 17.93 2.71
CA ILE A 190 9.16 18.22 2.09
C ILE A 190 8.96 19.15 0.89
N LYS A 191 10.04 19.79 0.45
CA LYS A 191 10.05 20.58 -0.79
C LYS A 191 10.92 19.90 -1.84
N VAL A 192 10.46 19.92 -3.08
CA VAL A 192 11.21 19.43 -4.24
C VAL A 192 11.31 20.52 -5.29
N GLN A 193 12.45 20.59 -5.97
CA GLN A 193 12.80 21.60 -6.95
C GLN A 193 12.99 20.94 -8.32
N LEU A 194 12.37 21.52 -9.35
CA LEU A 194 12.59 21.12 -10.74
C LEU A 194 13.88 21.74 -11.30
N TYR A 195 14.60 20.97 -12.09
CA TYR A 195 15.81 21.37 -12.81
C TYR A 195 15.60 21.12 -14.31
N ALA A 196 16.08 22.05 -15.15
CA ALA A 196 16.18 21.89 -16.59
C ALA A 196 17.65 21.89 -17.01
N ASN A 197 18.09 20.84 -17.70
CA ASN A 197 19.48 20.66 -18.14
C ASN A 197 20.49 20.86 -16.99
N GLY A 198 20.18 20.32 -15.82
CA GLY A 198 21.00 20.43 -14.61
C GLY A 198 20.94 21.77 -13.87
N LYS A 199 20.15 22.75 -14.33
CA LYS A 199 19.99 24.06 -13.68
C LYS A 199 18.64 24.18 -12.98
N ALA A 200 18.63 24.66 -11.73
CA ALA A 200 17.40 24.86 -10.96
C ALA A 200 16.51 25.92 -11.62
N ILE A 201 15.21 25.66 -11.68
CA ILE A 201 14.21 26.62 -12.17
C ILE A 201 13.60 27.32 -10.96
N LYS A 202 14.05 28.55 -10.68
CA LYS A 202 13.83 29.27 -9.40
C LYS A 202 12.39 29.23 -8.88
N ASP A 203 11.39 29.32 -9.75
CA ASP A 203 9.97 29.41 -9.37
C ASP A 203 9.21 28.07 -9.48
N LYS A 204 9.90 26.96 -9.76
CA LYS A 204 9.32 25.61 -9.85
C LYS A 204 9.76 24.75 -8.65
N VAL A 205 9.32 25.18 -7.46
CA VAL A 205 9.39 24.41 -6.21
C VAL A 205 7.97 24.01 -5.81
N THR A 206 7.79 22.75 -5.41
CA THR A 206 6.51 22.28 -4.87
C THR A 206 6.71 21.58 -3.53
N THR A 207 5.63 21.53 -2.74
CA THR A 207 5.61 20.90 -1.43
C THR A 207 4.89 19.56 -1.55
N LEU A 208 5.52 18.50 -1.07
CA LEU A 208 4.91 17.17 -0.95
C LEU A 208 4.54 16.94 0.51
N SER A 209 3.34 16.45 0.76
CA SER A 209 2.84 16.18 2.11
C SER A 209 1.82 15.04 2.10
N ALA A 210 1.32 14.65 3.27
CA ALA A 210 0.23 13.68 3.34
C ALA A 210 -1.05 14.16 2.60
N ALA A 211 -1.29 15.47 2.53
CA ALA A 211 -2.50 16.07 1.95
C ALA A 211 -2.59 15.89 0.42
N ASN A 212 -1.45 15.89 -0.29
CA ASN A 212 -1.39 15.60 -1.73
C ASN A 212 -0.88 14.18 -2.01
N ASN A 213 -0.99 13.29 -1.03
CA ASN A 213 -0.53 11.90 -1.15
C ASN A 213 0.95 11.78 -1.53
N TRP A 214 1.77 12.75 -1.09
CA TRP A 214 3.19 12.85 -1.41
C TRP A 214 3.46 12.87 -2.92
N GLN A 215 2.51 13.42 -3.69
CA GLN A 215 2.58 13.54 -5.14
C GLN A 215 2.39 14.98 -5.59
N ALA A 216 3.08 15.36 -6.66
CA ALA A 216 2.89 16.62 -7.35
C ALA A 216 3.22 16.48 -8.82
N ASN A 217 2.79 17.45 -9.62
CA ASN A 217 3.15 17.55 -11.02
C ASN A 217 3.66 18.96 -11.33
N PHE A 218 4.74 19.04 -12.11
CA PHE A 218 5.16 20.27 -12.78
C PHE A 218 4.61 20.29 -14.20
N THR A 219 3.64 21.16 -14.46
CA THR A 219 3.02 21.33 -15.79
C THR A 219 3.65 22.46 -16.61
N ASP A 220 3.22 22.57 -17.86
CA ASP A 220 3.53 23.65 -18.81
C ASP A 220 5.01 23.80 -19.12
N LEU A 221 5.73 22.69 -19.10
CA LEU A 221 7.17 22.63 -19.31
C LEU A 221 7.47 22.58 -20.79
N ASP A 222 8.36 23.45 -21.29
CA ASP A 222 8.80 23.38 -22.68
C ASP A 222 9.54 22.07 -22.94
N ILE A 223 9.23 21.40 -24.05
CA ILE A 223 9.96 20.19 -24.47
C ILE A 223 11.34 20.57 -25.00
N LYS A 224 11.46 21.74 -25.65
CA LYS A 224 12.70 22.19 -26.27
C LYS A 224 13.06 23.62 -25.89
N ALA A 225 14.36 23.86 -25.72
CA ALA A 225 14.97 25.19 -25.73
C ALA A 225 16.03 25.24 -26.84
N ASP A 226 16.00 26.28 -27.67
CA ASP A 226 16.93 26.45 -28.80
C ASP A 226 17.01 25.21 -29.73
N GLY A 227 15.87 24.55 -29.95
CA GLY A 227 15.75 23.36 -30.80
C GLY A 227 16.24 22.04 -30.16
N LYS A 228 16.82 22.07 -28.95
CA LYS A 228 17.26 20.88 -28.21
C LYS A 228 16.23 20.47 -27.15
N ILE A 229 16.06 19.16 -26.96
CA ILE A 229 15.19 18.63 -25.89
C ILE A 229 15.75 19.04 -24.53
N ILE A 230 14.87 19.47 -23.63
CA ILE A 230 15.21 19.80 -22.26
C ILE A 230 15.17 18.52 -21.41
N ASP A 231 16.27 18.24 -20.70
CA ASP A 231 16.33 17.17 -19.71
C ASP A 231 15.84 17.69 -18.35
N TYR A 232 14.69 17.20 -17.91
CA TYR A 232 14.11 17.58 -16.62
C TYR A 232 14.45 16.57 -15.53
N THR A 233 14.93 17.09 -14.39
CA THR A 233 15.18 16.28 -13.19
C THR A 233 14.61 16.99 -11.96
N VAL A 234 14.34 16.22 -10.90
CA VAL A 234 13.81 16.76 -9.64
C VAL A 234 14.78 16.41 -8.51
N LYS A 235 14.98 17.35 -7.58
CA LYS A 235 15.76 17.11 -6.36
C LYS A 235 15.00 17.58 -5.13
N GLU A 236 15.18 16.86 -4.03
CA GLU A 236 14.72 17.30 -2.71
C GLU A 236 15.52 18.55 -2.29
N VAL A 237 14.84 19.59 -1.83
CA VAL A 237 15.48 20.86 -1.45
C VAL A 237 16.32 20.68 -0.17
N THR A 238 15.76 19.93 0.78
CA THR A 238 16.42 19.60 2.05
C THR A 238 16.07 18.16 2.41
N VAL A 239 17.08 17.30 2.52
CA VAL A 239 16.90 15.94 3.02
C VAL A 239 16.62 15.99 4.52
N PRO A 240 15.51 15.44 5.00
CA PRO A 240 15.16 15.47 6.42
C PRO A 240 16.20 14.72 7.27
N LYS A 241 16.44 15.22 8.48
CA LYS A 241 17.38 14.60 9.42
C LYS A 241 16.97 13.15 9.70
N GLY A 242 17.92 12.22 9.63
CA GLY A 242 17.68 10.79 9.83
C GLY A 242 17.35 10.02 8.53
N TYR A 243 17.18 10.72 7.41
CA TYR A 243 16.90 10.10 6.11
C TYR A 243 18.08 10.20 5.14
N LYS A 244 18.09 9.29 4.16
CA LYS A 244 18.92 9.38 2.95
C LYS A 244 17.99 9.50 1.76
N ASP A 245 18.29 10.39 0.82
CA ASP A 245 17.54 10.54 -0.41
C ASP A 245 18.07 9.61 -1.51
N LYS A 246 17.17 9.23 -2.41
CA LYS A 246 17.48 8.55 -3.66
C LYS A 246 16.43 8.95 -4.69
N VAL A 247 16.88 9.48 -5.82
CA VAL A 247 16.02 9.75 -6.99
C VAL A 247 16.17 8.56 -7.94
N THR A 248 15.04 8.07 -8.45
CA THR A 248 14.96 6.91 -9.36
C THR A 248 14.14 7.26 -10.57
#